data_AF-A0A1Q3TFY5-F1
#
_entry.id   AF-A0A1Q3TFY5-F1
#
_cell.length_a   1.000
_cell.length_b   1.000
_cell.length_c   1.000
_cell.angle_alpha   90.00
_cell.angle_beta   90.00
_cell.angle_gamma   90.00
#
_symmetry.space_group_name_H-M   'P 1'
#
loop_
_entity.id
_entity.type
_entity.pdbx_description
1 polymer ?
#
loop_
_entity_poly.entity_id
_entity_poly.type
_entity_poly.pdbx_seq_one_letter_code
_entity_poly.pdbx_strand_id
1 'polypeptide(L)'
;MGNFYHLEMEFIQRTLALLDQYDELKEGFPFEQQYNHTLLTNCLLGLVVLPKEKIFDHITDDSLETLNDYGLVHSYINPGLGTTRVFFRRLRNAVAHFGIEFLSETPDFLIDKIKFTDVRGGIVIAIFTVEEFPVFIRFFAQTLLTNMAQVG
;
A
#
# COMPACT_ATOMS: atom_id res chain seq x y z
N MET A 1 -8.92 29.09 3.95
CA MET A 1 -8.58 27.99 3.02
C MET A 1 -8.42 26.70 3.83
N GLY A 2 -9.52 26.01 4.17
CA GLY A 2 -9.53 24.92 5.16
C GLY A 2 -10.19 23.60 4.72
N ASN A 3 -10.30 23.32 3.41
CA ASN A 3 -11.00 22.13 2.90
C ASN A 3 -10.10 20.97 2.42
N PHE A 4 -8.79 21.19 2.23
CA PHE A 4 -7.92 20.18 1.60
C PHE A 4 -7.53 19.02 2.56
N TYR A 5 -7.30 19.30 3.84
CA TYR A 5 -6.92 18.27 4.81
C TYR A 5 -8.06 17.29 5.12
N HIS A 6 -9.30 17.80 5.19
CA HIS A 6 -10.47 16.95 5.36
C HIS A 6 -10.68 16.01 4.17
N LEU A 7 -10.43 16.50 2.94
CA LEU A 7 -10.59 15.67 1.74
C LEU A 7 -9.62 14.47 1.73
N GLU A 8 -8.33 14.69 2.05
CA GLU A 8 -7.33 13.61 2.06
C GLU A 8 -7.63 12.58 3.16
N MET A 9 -7.98 13.02 4.37
CA MET A 9 -8.36 12.13 5.47
C MET A 9 -9.65 11.35 5.18
N GLU A 10 -10.71 12.03 4.74
CA GLU A 10 -11.97 11.37 4.36
C GLU A 10 -11.74 10.37 3.23
N PHE A 11 -10.88 10.70 2.26
CA PHE A 11 -10.56 9.79 1.17
C PHE A 11 -9.86 8.52 1.67
N ILE A 12 -8.85 8.65 2.53
CA ILE A 12 -8.17 7.48 3.14
C ILE A 12 -9.18 6.62 3.91
N GLN A 13 -9.99 7.23 4.77
CA GLN A 13 -10.99 6.53 5.58
C GLN A 13 -12.02 5.80 4.71
N ARG A 14 -12.54 6.45 3.67
CA ARG A 14 -13.49 5.84 2.73
C ARG A 14 -12.85 4.73 1.90
N THR A 15 -11.58 4.87 1.54
CA THR A 15 -10.84 3.83 0.80
C THR A 15 -10.65 2.58 1.66
N LEU A 16 -10.38 2.74 2.97
CA LEU A 16 -10.33 1.62 3.92
C LEU A 16 -11.71 0.95 4.07
N ALA A 17 -12.77 1.74 4.28
CA ALA A 17 -14.13 1.20 4.39
C ALA A 17 -14.59 0.48 3.12
N LEU A 18 -14.15 0.94 1.95
CA LEU A 18 -14.43 0.31 0.66
C LEU A 18 -13.74 -1.05 0.52
N LEU A 19 -12.54 -1.23 1.08
CA LEU A 19 -11.88 -2.53 1.16
C LEU A 19 -12.70 -3.49 2.04
N ASP A 20 -13.13 -3.05 3.22
CA ASP A 20 -13.96 -3.86 4.14
C ASP A 20 -15.26 -4.29 3.47
N GLN A 21 -15.97 -3.34 2.86
CA GLN A 21 -17.21 -3.61 2.16
C GLN A 21 -17.02 -4.61 1.01
N TYR A 22 -15.91 -4.52 0.28
CA TYR A 22 -15.64 -5.44 -0.82
C TYR A 22 -15.32 -6.85 -0.33
N ASP A 23 -14.54 -6.99 0.73
CA ASP A 23 -14.21 -8.29 1.31
C ASP A 23 -15.46 -9.05 1.76
N GLU A 24 -16.49 -8.35 2.26
CA GLU A 24 -17.79 -8.93 2.59
C GLU A 24 -18.62 -9.31 1.36
N LEU A 25 -18.58 -8.48 0.30
CA LEU A 25 -19.42 -8.66 -0.88
C LEU A 25 -18.88 -9.69 -1.88
N LYS A 26 -17.56 -9.85 -1.99
CA LYS A 26 -16.92 -10.66 -3.04
C LYS A 26 -17.32 -12.14 -2.99
N GLU A 27 -17.65 -12.66 -1.81
CA GLU A 27 -18.11 -14.05 -1.60
C GLU A 27 -19.44 -14.34 -2.34
N GLY A 28 -20.20 -13.30 -2.69
CA GLY A 28 -21.42 -13.43 -3.50
C GLY A 28 -21.18 -13.56 -5.01
N PHE A 29 -19.93 -13.44 -5.48
CA PHE A 29 -19.60 -13.42 -6.91
C PHE A 29 -18.64 -14.56 -7.30
N PRO A 30 -18.78 -15.12 -8.53
CA PRO A 30 -17.78 -16.01 -9.10
C PRO A 30 -16.40 -15.36 -9.15
N PHE A 31 -15.34 -16.16 -9.05
CA PHE A 31 -13.96 -15.68 -8.98
C PHE A 31 -13.60 -14.72 -10.13
N GLU A 32 -14.05 -14.98 -11.36
CA GLU A 32 -13.73 -14.12 -12.51
C GLU A 32 -14.37 -12.71 -12.43
N GLN A 33 -15.37 -12.55 -11.57
CA GLN A 33 -16.06 -11.28 -11.31
C GLN A 33 -15.58 -10.63 -10.00
N GLN A 34 -14.66 -11.28 -9.28
CA GLN A 34 -13.96 -10.67 -8.17
C GLN A 34 -12.84 -9.80 -8.73
N TYR A 35 -13.13 -8.51 -8.92
CA TYR A 35 -12.18 -7.48 -9.39
C TYR A 35 -11.04 -7.13 -8.42
N ASN A 36 -10.46 -8.14 -7.76
CA ASN A 36 -9.42 -8.03 -6.73
C ASN A 36 -8.25 -7.14 -7.19
N HIS A 37 -7.71 -7.38 -8.39
CA HIS A 37 -6.59 -6.59 -8.95
C HIS A 37 -6.93 -5.11 -9.14
N THR A 38 -8.10 -4.82 -9.71
CA THR A 38 -8.54 -3.47 -10.03
C THR A 38 -8.80 -2.68 -8.76
N LEU A 39 -9.50 -3.29 -7.81
CA LEU A 39 -9.78 -2.68 -6.53
C LEU A 39 -8.48 -2.35 -5.78
N LEU A 40 -7.59 -3.34 -5.69
CA LEU A 40 -6.33 -3.18 -4.99
C LEU A 40 -5.48 -2.07 -5.59
N THR A 41 -5.40 -2.01 -6.92
CA THR A 41 -4.69 -0.93 -7.63
C THR A 41 -5.31 0.43 -7.32
N ASN A 42 -6.64 0.55 -7.32
CA ASN A 42 -7.35 1.78 -6.97
C ASN A 42 -7.06 2.21 -5.53
N CYS A 43 -7.10 1.26 -4.58
CA CYS A 43 -6.77 1.51 -3.19
C CYS A 43 -5.32 1.95 -3.03
N LEU A 44 -4.37 1.39 -3.79
CA LEU A 44 -2.96 1.80 -3.75
C LEU A 44 -2.75 3.22 -4.26
N LEU A 45 -3.37 3.57 -5.38
CA LEU A 45 -3.35 4.94 -5.90
C LEU A 45 -3.93 5.91 -4.86
N GLY A 46 -5.03 5.50 -4.24
CA GLY A 46 -5.73 6.28 -3.23
C GLY A 46 -4.98 6.47 -1.91
N LEU A 47 -4.35 5.41 -1.41
CA LEU A 47 -3.71 5.40 -0.09
C LEU A 47 -2.25 5.79 -0.13
N VAL A 48 -1.55 5.53 -1.24
CA VAL A 48 -0.09 5.73 -1.33
C VAL A 48 0.25 6.96 -2.18
N VAL A 49 -0.49 7.25 -3.24
CA VAL A 49 -0.15 8.34 -4.17
C VAL A 49 -0.84 9.65 -3.81
N LEU A 50 -2.12 9.59 -3.44
CA LEU A 50 -2.92 10.78 -3.10
C LEU A 50 -2.35 11.59 -1.92
N PRO A 51 -1.89 10.98 -0.80
CA PRO A 51 -1.25 11.73 0.26
C PRO A 51 -0.05 12.50 -0.30
N LYS A 52 0.02 13.80 -0.03
CA LYS A 52 1.14 14.62 -0.48
C LYS A 52 2.45 14.09 0.06
N GLU A 53 3.53 14.26 -0.72
CA GLU A 53 4.88 13.79 -0.38
C GLU A 53 5.34 14.23 1.02
N LYS A 54 4.90 15.41 1.48
CA LYS A 54 5.20 15.93 2.83
C LYS A 54 4.70 15.05 3.98
N ILE A 55 3.63 14.28 3.80
CA ILE A 55 3.13 13.38 4.86
C ILE A 55 4.12 12.25 5.12
N PHE A 56 4.88 11.83 4.11
CA PHE A 56 5.93 10.83 4.25
C PHE A 56 7.12 11.32 5.06
N ASP A 57 7.35 12.64 5.14
CA ASP A 57 8.40 13.22 5.99
C ASP A 57 8.08 13.03 7.49
N HIS A 58 6.79 12.86 7.83
CA HIS A 58 6.32 12.57 9.19
C HIS A 58 6.33 11.08 9.55
N ILE A 59 6.65 10.19 8.60
CA ILE A 59 6.89 8.79 8.93
C ILE A 59 8.24 8.71 9.67
N THR A 60 8.24 8.00 10.79
CA THR A 60 9.46 7.73 11.56
C THR A 60 10.50 7.05 10.68
N ASP A 61 11.74 7.53 10.74
CA ASP A 61 12.83 7.11 9.87
C ASP A 61 13.67 6.02 10.56
N ASP A 62 13.06 4.86 10.70
CA ASP A 62 13.61 3.72 11.41
C ASP A 62 14.32 2.73 10.45
N SER A 63 14.96 1.72 11.05
CA SER A 63 15.42 0.54 10.31
C SER A 63 14.27 -0.16 9.59
N LEU A 64 14.52 -0.71 8.40
CA LEU A 64 13.52 -1.51 7.69
C LEU A 64 13.07 -2.75 8.47
N GLU A 65 13.86 -3.22 9.43
CA GLU A 65 13.49 -4.35 10.29
C GLU A 65 12.26 -4.07 11.16
N THR A 66 11.95 -2.81 11.46
CA THR A 66 10.74 -2.44 12.23
C THR A 66 9.45 -2.72 11.47
N LEU A 67 9.53 -2.94 10.15
CA LEU A 67 8.38 -3.36 9.35
C LEU A 67 7.83 -4.72 9.77
N ASN A 68 8.65 -5.57 10.40
CA ASN A 68 8.20 -6.85 10.97
C ASN A 68 7.15 -6.61 12.08
N ASP A 69 7.31 -5.56 12.88
CA ASP A 69 6.35 -5.18 13.93
C ASP A 69 5.00 -4.75 13.34
N TYR A 70 4.97 -4.42 12.05
CA TYR A 70 3.77 -4.07 11.29
C TYR A 70 3.20 -5.23 10.47
N GLY A 71 3.67 -6.45 10.74
CA GLY A 71 3.15 -7.68 10.11
C GLY A 71 3.78 -8.03 8.77
N LEU A 72 4.91 -7.43 8.41
CA LEU A 72 5.67 -7.78 7.21
C LEU A 72 6.80 -8.75 7.53
N VAL A 73 6.48 -10.00 7.83
CA VAL A 73 7.44 -11.02 8.28
C VAL A 73 7.95 -11.87 7.12
N HIS A 74 7.07 -12.18 6.16
CA HIS A 74 7.34 -13.08 5.03
C HIS A 74 7.53 -12.33 3.71
N SER A 75 7.07 -11.08 3.64
CA SER A 75 7.27 -10.19 2.53
C SER A 75 8.73 -9.79 2.39
N TYR A 76 9.23 -9.75 1.16
CA TYR A 76 10.57 -9.26 0.86
C TYR A 76 10.54 -7.73 0.80
N ILE A 77 11.36 -7.08 1.61
CA ILE A 77 11.67 -5.65 1.52
C ILE A 77 13.13 -5.50 1.13
N ASN A 78 13.43 -4.67 0.13
CA ASN A 78 14.80 -4.51 -0.32
C ASN A 78 15.66 -3.83 0.77
N PRO A 79 16.64 -4.54 1.37
CA PRO A 79 17.45 -4.00 2.46
C PRO A 79 18.36 -2.84 2.00
N GLY A 80 18.64 -2.75 0.70
CA GLY A 80 19.44 -1.66 0.12
C GLY A 80 18.75 -0.30 0.10
N LEU A 81 17.49 -0.21 0.54
CA LEU A 81 16.76 1.06 0.64
C LEU A 81 17.13 1.86 1.90
N GLY A 82 17.77 1.23 2.88
CA GLY A 82 18.25 1.89 4.10
C GLY A 82 17.17 2.02 5.18
N THR A 83 16.23 2.95 5.02
CA THR A 83 15.27 3.31 6.08
C THR A 83 13.82 3.23 5.63
N THR A 84 12.89 3.16 6.60
CA THR A 84 11.45 3.15 6.36
C THR A 84 10.98 4.35 5.53
N ARG A 85 11.49 5.57 5.80
CA ARG A 85 11.11 6.77 5.03
C ARG A 85 11.49 6.64 3.56
N VAL A 86 12.70 6.16 3.27
CA VAL A 86 13.16 5.92 1.89
C VAL A 86 12.31 4.84 1.23
N PHE A 87 12.01 3.76 1.96
CA PHE A 87 11.14 2.70 1.48
C PHE A 87 9.75 3.21 1.09
N PHE A 88 9.04 3.93 1.96
CA PHE A 88 7.70 4.44 1.64
C PHE A 88 7.71 5.44 0.48
N ARG A 89 8.75 6.30 0.39
CA ARG A 89 8.90 7.22 -0.76
C ARG A 89 9.10 6.46 -2.07
N ARG A 90 9.90 5.40 -2.07
CA ARG A 90 10.14 4.55 -3.24
C ARG A 90 8.89 3.75 -3.61
N LEU A 91 8.19 3.19 -2.62
CA LEU A 91 6.94 2.47 -2.82
C LEU A 91 5.88 3.38 -3.47
N ARG A 92 5.72 4.62 -2.96
CA ARG A 92 4.86 5.63 -3.59
C ARG A 92 5.22 5.87 -5.05
N ASN A 93 6.50 6.05 -5.35
CA ASN A 93 6.94 6.29 -6.72
C ASN A 93 6.64 5.09 -7.63
N ALA A 94 6.84 3.87 -7.15
CA ALA A 94 6.48 2.67 -7.89
C ALA A 94 4.98 2.63 -8.20
N VAL A 95 4.12 2.88 -7.20
CA VAL A 95 2.66 2.91 -7.41
C VAL A 95 2.26 4.02 -8.38
N ALA A 96 2.80 5.23 -8.21
CA ALA A 96 2.48 6.38 -9.06
C ALA A 96 2.88 6.19 -10.53
N HIS A 97 3.90 5.37 -10.78
CA HIS A 97 4.37 5.04 -12.12
C HIS A 97 3.93 3.65 -12.60
N PHE A 98 2.96 3.02 -11.93
CA PHE A 98 2.45 1.68 -12.27
C PHE A 98 3.53 0.58 -12.32
N GLY A 99 4.58 0.70 -11.51
CA GLY A 99 5.57 -0.35 -11.27
C GLY A 99 5.04 -1.46 -10.36
N ILE A 100 3.85 -2.00 -10.67
CA ILE A 100 3.13 -3.03 -9.89
C ILE A 100 2.99 -4.27 -10.78
N GLU A 101 3.43 -5.42 -10.27
CA GLU A 101 3.32 -6.71 -10.94
C GLU A 101 2.62 -7.70 -10.00
N PHE A 102 1.51 -8.29 -10.44
CA PHE A 102 0.82 -9.36 -9.72
C PHE A 102 1.41 -10.69 -10.15
N LEU A 103 1.94 -11.44 -9.18
CA LEU A 103 2.58 -12.72 -9.41
C LEU A 103 1.68 -13.83 -8.89
N SER A 104 1.54 -14.87 -9.72
CA SER A 104 0.88 -16.12 -9.35
C SER A 104 1.92 -17.24 -9.32
N GLU A 105 1.94 -18.00 -8.24
CA GLU A 105 2.75 -19.19 -8.05
C GLU A 105 1.99 -20.44 -8.48
N THR A 106 0.68 -20.33 -8.70
CA THR A 106 -0.19 -21.42 -9.14
C THR A 106 -0.75 -21.19 -10.55
N PRO A 107 -1.10 -22.25 -11.30
CA PRO A 107 -1.77 -22.12 -12.58
C PRO A 107 -3.18 -21.53 -12.51
N ASP A 108 -3.74 -21.39 -11.30
CA ASP A 108 -5.09 -20.89 -11.05
C ASP A 108 -5.18 -19.35 -11.15
N PHE A 109 -4.06 -18.70 -11.49
CA PHE A 109 -3.94 -17.24 -11.68
C PHE A 109 -4.39 -16.42 -10.44
N LEU A 110 -4.31 -17.02 -9.26
CA LEU A 110 -4.53 -16.33 -7.99
C LEU A 110 -3.39 -15.37 -7.71
N ILE A 111 -3.67 -14.24 -7.04
CA ILE A 111 -2.61 -13.34 -6.57
C ILE A 111 -1.96 -14.00 -5.36
N ASP A 112 -0.75 -14.50 -5.53
CA ASP A 112 0.06 -15.01 -4.42
C ASP A 112 0.98 -13.90 -3.89
N LYS A 113 1.50 -13.07 -4.80
CA LYS A 113 2.45 -12.00 -4.48
C LYS A 113 2.21 -10.73 -5.28
N ILE A 114 2.60 -9.60 -4.69
CA ILE A 114 2.54 -8.27 -5.33
C ILE A 114 3.94 -7.67 -5.30
N LYS A 115 4.52 -7.49 -6.47
CA LYS A 115 5.87 -6.96 -6.65
C LYS A 115 5.82 -5.49 -7.05
N PHE A 116 6.65 -4.69 -6.38
CA PHE A 116 6.82 -3.27 -6.63
C PHE A 116 8.23 -2.99 -7.15
N THR A 117 8.34 -2.31 -8.28
CA THR A 117 9.62 -1.97 -8.91
C THR A 117 9.71 -0.48 -9.20
N ASP A 118 10.90 0.09 -8.99
CA ASP A 118 11.19 1.43 -9.46
C ASP A 118 11.28 1.43 -11.00
N VAL A 119 10.58 2.37 -11.62
CA VAL A 119 10.54 2.52 -13.09
C VAL A 119 11.90 3.02 -13.62
N ARG A 120 12.69 3.70 -12.79
CA ARG A 120 14.06 4.12 -13.12
C ARG A 120 15.06 3.11 -12.58
N GLY A 121 15.20 1.98 -13.29
CA GLY A 121 16.28 1.02 -13.06
C GLY A 121 15.85 -0.41 -12.75
N GLY A 122 14.54 -0.70 -12.68
CA GLY A 122 14.05 -2.06 -12.45
C GLY A 122 14.37 -2.62 -11.06
N ILE A 123 14.74 -1.74 -10.12
CA ILE A 123 15.07 -2.11 -8.74
C ILE A 123 13.78 -2.59 -8.08
N VAL A 124 13.78 -3.83 -7.59
CA VAL A 124 12.70 -4.36 -6.77
C VAL A 124 12.72 -3.63 -5.42
N ILE A 125 11.62 -2.97 -5.08
CA ILE A 125 11.44 -2.25 -3.82
C ILE A 125 10.93 -3.22 -2.75
N ALA A 126 9.89 -3.97 -3.09
CA ALA A 126 9.30 -4.98 -2.24
C ALA A 126 8.55 -6.04 -3.05
N ILE A 127 8.38 -7.21 -2.46
CA ILE A 127 7.48 -8.27 -2.91
C ILE A 127 6.66 -8.67 -1.69
N PHE A 128 5.39 -8.29 -1.69
CA PHE A 128 4.47 -8.63 -0.61
C PHE A 128 3.77 -9.96 -0.88
N THR A 129 3.51 -10.74 0.16
CA THR A 129 2.54 -11.83 0.07
C THR A 129 1.12 -11.27 0.14
N VAL A 130 0.16 -11.98 -0.44
CA VAL A 130 -1.24 -11.53 -0.45
C VAL A 130 -1.86 -11.47 0.96
N GLU A 131 -1.35 -12.26 1.91
CA GLU A 131 -1.83 -12.28 3.29
C GLU A 131 -1.36 -11.05 4.08
N GLU A 132 -0.10 -10.65 3.89
CA GLU A 132 0.50 -9.54 4.65
C GLU A 132 0.16 -8.17 4.06
N PHE A 133 -0.13 -8.11 2.75
CA PHE A 133 -0.37 -6.85 2.07
C PHE A 133 -1.56 -6.04 2.63
N PRO A 134 -2.75 -6.63 2.88
CA PRO A 134 -3.86 -5.90 3.48
C PRO A 134 -3.54 -5.39 4.89
N VAL A 135 -2.81 -6.18 5.69
CA VAL A 135 -2.37 -5.80 7.04
C VAL A 135 -1.49 -4.56 6.96
N PHE A 136 -0.49 -4.59 6.08
CA PHE A 136 0.40 -3.46 5.85
C PHE A 136 -0.33 -2.21 5.36
N ILE A 137 -1.24 -2.33 4.39
CA ILE A 137 -1.96 -1.19 3.83
C ILE A 137 -2.84 -0.51 4.89
N ARG A 138 -3.50 -1.30 5.74
CA ARG A 138 -4.30 -0.77 6.86
C ARG A 138 -3.43 -0.07 7.88
N PHE A 139 -2.31 -0.69 8.27
CA PHE A 139 -1.35 -0.09 9.19
C PHE A 139 -0.80 1.24 8.66
N PHE A 140 -0.36 1.24 7.40
CA PHE A 140 0.17 2.42 6.73
C PHE A 140 -0.87 3.54 6.67
N ALA A 141 -2.11 3.24 6.25
CA ALA A 141 -3.19 4.22 6.21
C ALA A 141 -3.51 4.80 7.59
N GLN A 142 -3.52 3.97 8.65
CA GLN A 142 -3.73 4.45 10.01
C GLN A 142 -2.59 5.37 10.49
N THR A 143 -1.35 5.07 10.11
CA THR A 143 -0.18 5.90 10.40
C THR A 143 -0.30 7.26 9.70
N LEU A 144 -0.69 7.27 8.43
CA LEU A 144 -0.95 8.51 7.69
C LEU A 144 -2.04 9.36 8.35
N LEU A 145 -3.17 8.76 8.74
CA LEU A 145 -4.26 9.47 9.42
C LEU A 145 -3.79 10.07 10.75
N THR A 146 -3.02 9.31 11.54
CA THR A 146 -2.46 9.77 12.81
C THR A 146 -1.53 10.97 12.61
N ASN A 147 -0.64 10.89 11.61
CA ASN A 147 0.28 11.98 11.29
C ASN A 147 -0.45 13.22 10.76
N MET A 148 -1.45 13.05 9.90
CA MET A 148 -2.27 14.15 9.36
C MET A 148 -3.02 14.88 10.48
N ALA A 149 -3.51 14.17 11.49
CA ALA A 149 -4.18 14.76 12.65
C ALA A 149 -3.25 15.57 13.57
N GLN A 150 -1.93 15.32 13.55
CA GLN A 150 -0.94 16.06 14.33
C GLN A 150 -0.42 17.33 13.62
N VAL A 151 -0.59 17.41 12.31
CA VAL A 151 -0.08 18.52 11.47
C VAL A 151 -1.17 19.55 11.11
N GLY A 152 -2.45 19.21 11.33
CA GLY A 152 -3.61 20.07 11.14
C GLY A 152 -3.97 20.91 12.36
#